data_AF-A0A4Y8W9U9-F1
#
_entry.id   AF-A0A4Y8W9U9-F1
#
_cell.length_a   1.000
_cell.length_b   1.000
_cell.length_c   1.000
_cell.angle_alpha   90.00
_cell.angle_beta   90.00
_cell.angle_gamma   90.00
#
_symmetry.space_group_name_H-M   'P 1'
#
loop_
_entity.id
_entity.type
_entity.pdbx_description
1 polymer ?
#
loop_
_entity_poly.entity_id
_entity_poly.type
_entity_poly.pdbx_seq_one_letter_code
_entity_poly.pdbx_strand_id
1 'polypeptide(L)'
;MKDLLKSVKDNATSRLKNPVVGAFVLAWCALNINGLATFLLSDNARKLEIVANKNWSILDDVALPLSVSFIYLIFLPILNLAYEYVSDGVINSIRDKNKNANDAARFFRLKSTVAAKVEADEEFIRKLKEQQIEGWLEEQSKRNREFLQLKERYSSLIAQLNEKEQQLVVQRSEWSSDIQELKNKINTKDINAASKLTYLESSLGEMEKILDSIDGELFEHDTKEIRSKISEIKSKFDIIDWDEDIPF
;
A
#
# COMPACT_ATOMS: atom_id res chain seq x y z
N MET A 1 -48.64 37.24 -68.41
CA MET A 1 -49.33 38.28 -67.60
C MET A 1 -50.10 37.70 -66.41
N LYS A 2 -50.90 36.63 -66.58
CA LYS A 2 -51.61 35.98 -65.45
C LYS A 2 -50.67 35.47 -64.36
N ASP A 3 -49.49 34.98 -64.72
CA ASP A 3 -48.49 34.49 -63.75
C ASP A 3 -47.79 35.59 -62.95
N LEU A 4 -47.63 36.79 -63.54
CA LEU A 4 -47.07 37.95 -62.82
C LEU A 4 -48.07 38.47 -61.79
N LEU A 5 -49.35 38.56 -62.14
CA LEU A 5 -50.42 38.94 -61.20
C LEU A 5 -50.56 37.89 -60.08
N LYS A 6 -50.46 36.61 -60.42
CA LYS A 6 -50.47 35.52 -59.43
C LYS A 6 -49.25 35.61 -58.49
N SER A 7 -48.05 35.83 -59.03
CA SER A 7 -46.82 35.99 -58.24
C SER A 7 -46.85 37.22 -57.31
N VAL A 8 -47.38 38.35 -57.77
CA VAL A 8 -47.56 39.55 -56.92
C VAL A 8 -48.59 39.28 -55.82
N LYS A 9 -49.71 38.64 -56.16
CA LYS A 9 -50.76 38.28 -55.17
C LYS A 9 -50.23 37.29 -54.13
N ASP A 10 -49.50 36.26 -54.55
CA ASP A 10 -48.96 35.23 -53.66
C ASP A 10 -47.89 35.82 -52.75
N ASN A 11 -47.01 36.69 -53.26
CA ASN A 11 -46.04 37.42 -52.46
C ASN A 11 -46.68 38.41 -51.47
N ALA A 12 -47.69 39.17 -51.90
CA ALA A 12 -48.42 40.07 -51.03
C ALA A 12 -49.15 39.31 -49.92
N THR A 13 -49.78 38.19 -50.25
CA THR A 13 -50.47 37.32 -49.28
C THR A 13 -49.49 36.69 -48.31
N SER A 14 -48.33 36.22 -48.78
CA SER A 14 -47.29 35.67 -47.90
C SER A 14 -46.71 36.71 -46.95
N ARG A 15 -46.57 37.96 -47.38
CA ARG A 15 -46.09 39.05 -46.53
C ARG A 15 -47.14 39.53 -45.53
N LEU A 16 -48.42 39.60 -45.92
CA LEU A 16 -49.51 39.92 -44.99
C LEU A 16 -49.73 38.85 -43.91
N LYS A 17 -49.36 37.59 -44.17
CA LYS A 17 -49.34 36.52 -43.16
C LYS A 17 -48.28 36.74 -42.08
N ASN A 18 -47.26 37.56 -42.33
CA ASN A 18 -46.33 37.96 -41.28
C ASN A 18 -47.06 38.93 -40.33
N PRO A 19 -47.23 38.57 -39.04
CA PRO A 19 -48.01 39.38 -38.10
C PRO A 19 -47.53 40.83 -37.99
N VAL A 20 -46.22 41.07 -38.13
CA VAL A 20 -45.63 42.42 -38.06
C VAL A 20 -46.04 43.25 -39.27
N VAL A 21 -45.92 42.68 -40.47
CA VAL A 21 -46.28 43.37 -41.72
C VAL A 21 -47.79 43.55 -41.84
N GLY A 22 -48.57 42.53 -41.47
CA GLY A 22 -50.03 42.59 -41.44
C GLY A 22 -50.53 43.67 -40.47
N ALA A 23 -50.00 43.71 -39.24
CA ALA A 23 -50.35 44.73 -38.27
C ALA A 23 -49.96 46.14 -38.74
N PHE A 24 -48.79 46.29 -39.38
CA PHE A 24 -48.36 47.57 -39.95
C PHE A 24 -49.31 48.07 -41.05
N VAL A 25 -49.69 47.20 -42.00
CA VAL A 25 -50.62 47.56 -43.08
C VAL A 25 -52.00 47.91 -42.53
N LEU A 26 -52.51 47.14 -41.56
CA LEU A 26 -53.77 47.45 -40.90
C LEU A 26 -53.73 48.76 -40.11
N ALA A 27 -52.64 49.03 -39.40
CA ALA A 27 -52.43 50.29 -38.70
C ALA A 27 -52.38 51.48 -39.66
N TRP A 28 -51.69 51.34 -40.80
CA TRP A 28 -51.66 52.36 -41.84
C TRP A 28 -53.05 52.59 -42.46
N CYS A 29 -53.80 51.53 -42.75
CA CYS A 29 -55.17 51.61 -43.24
C CYS A 29 -56.11 52.26 -42.22
N ALA A 30 -55.95 51.99 -40.92
CA ALA A 30 -56.73 52.58 -39.86
C ALA A 30 -56.44 54.09 -39.72
N LEU A 31 -55.18 54.50 -39.79
CA LEU A 31 -54.79 55.92 -39.71
C LEU A 31 -55.23 56.72 -40.95
N ASN A 32 -55.26 56.08 -42.12
CA ASN A 32 -55.67 56.73 -43.38
C ASN A 32 -57.13 56.38 -43.77
N ILE A 33 -57.95 55.94 -42.81
CA ILE A 33 -59.30 55.42 -43.08
C ILE A 33 -60.20 56.45 -43.75
N ASN A 34 -60.07 57.74 -43.43
CA ASN A 34 -60.87 58.80 -44.04
C ASN A 34 -60.59 58.93 -45.55
N GLY A 35 -59.32 58.87 -45.95
CA GLY A 35 -58.93 58.89 -47.35
C GLY A 35 -59.32 57.61 -48.08
N LEU A 36 -59.10 56.45 -47.44
CA LEU A 36 -59.46 55.15 -47.99
C LEU A 36 -60.97 55.00 -48.18
N ALA A 37 -61.78 55.40 -47.19
CA ALA A 37 -63.24 55.33 -47.25
C ALA A 37 -63.79 56.30 -48.31
N THR A 38 -63.28 57.53 -48.37
CA THR A 38 -63.65 58.49 -49.42
C THR A 38 -63.30 57.97 -50.80
N PHE A 39 -62.14 57.32 -50.96
CA PHE A 39 -61.75 56.72 -52.22
C PHE A 39 -62.61 55.50 -52.58
N LEU A 40 -62.93 54.61 -51.63
CA LEU A 40 -63.71 53.39 -51.88
C LEU A 40 -65.19 53.67 -52.18
N LEU A 41 -65.80 54.60 -51.44
CA LEU A 41 -67.24 54.90 -51.49
C LEU A 41 -67.63 55.96 -52.54
N SER A 42 -66.66 56.62 -53.17
CA SER A 42 -66.96 57.67 -54.16
C SER A 42 -67.19 57.14 -55.58
N ASP A 43 -67.95 57.91 -56.36
CA ASP A 43 -68.20 57.64 -57.78
C ASP A 43 -66.92 57.75 -58.61
N ASN A 44 -66.90 57.05 -59.76
CA ASN A 44 -65.73 57.00 -60.64
C ASN A 44 -65.23 58.37 -61.10
N ALA A 45 -66.12 59.35 -61.30
CA ALA A 45 -65.76 60.71 -61.64
C ALA A 45 -64.95 61.40 -60.52
N ARG A 46 -65.34 61.17 -59.26
CA ARG A 46 -64.67 61.75 -58.09
C ARG A 46 -63.34 61.05 -57.78
N LYS A 47 -63.25 59.74 -58.04
CA LYS A 47 -61.97 58.99 -57.97
C LYS A 47 -60.92 59.55 -58.93
N LEU A 48 -61.32 59.87 -60.17
CA LEU A 48 -60.43 60.47 -61.17
C LEU A 48 -59.95 61.86 -60.75
N GLU A 49 -60.83 62.66 -60.14
CA GLU A 49 -60.48 63.99 -59.62
C GLU A 49 -59.50 63.93 -58.44
N ILE A 50 -59.66 62.95 -57.54
CA ILE A 50 -58.73 62.71 -56.43
C ILE A 50 -57.33 62.33 -56.94
N VAL A 51 -57.25 61.51 -57.99
CA VAL A 51 -55.98 61.11 -58.60
C VAL A 51 -55.34 62.28 -59.36
N ALA A 52 -56.13 63.08 -60.07
CA ALA A 52 -55.66 64.23 -60.84
C ALA A 52 -55.10 65.36 -59.95
N ASN A 53 -55.69 65.57 -58.77
CA ASN A 53 -55.28 66.61 -57.82
C ASN A 53 -54.24 66.13 -56.78
N LYS A 54 -53.72 64.90 -56.91
CA LYS A 54 -52.68 64.41 -55.99
C LYS A 54 -51.34 65.09 -56.31
N ASN A 55 -50.86 65.87 -55.36
CA ASN A 55 -49.49 66.39 -55.38
C ASN A 55 -48.53 65.27 -54.95
N TRP A 56 -47.70 64.80 -55.88
CA TRP A 56 -46.67 63.82 -55.61
C TRP A 56 -45.50 64.48 -54.88
N SER A 57 -45.19 63.98 -53.70
CA SER A 57 -44.07 64.43 -52.88
C SER A 57 -43.04 63.32 -52.83
N ILE A 58 -41.82 63.58 -53.30
CA ILE A 58 -40.74 62.58 -53.30
C ILE A 58 -40.43 62.09 -51.88
N LEU A 59 -40.58 62.98 -50.90
CA LEU A 59 -40.31 62.64 -49.50
C LEU A 59 -41.38 61.69 -48.95
N ASP A 60 -42.66 62.01 -49.16
CA ASP A 60 -43.76 61.25 -48.57
C ASP A 60 -44.11 59.99 -49.36
N ASP A 61 -44.04 60.04 -50.69
CA ASP A 61 -44.43 58.92 -51.55
C ASP A 61 -43.28 57.93 -51.80
N VAL A 62 -42.01 58.35 -51.67
CA VAL A 62 -40.85 57.50 -51.97
C VAL A 62 -39.92 57.32 -50.77
N ALA A 63 -39.44 58.41 -50.16
CA ALA A 63 -38.42 58.33 -49.11
C ALA A 63 -38.95 57.67 -47.83
N LEU A 64 -40.17 58.00 -47.40
CA LEU A 64 -40.79 57.41 -46.21
C LEU A 64 -41.05 55.90 -46.36
N PRO A 65 -41.74 55.39 -47.41
CA PRO A 65 -41.93 53.96 -47.60
C PRO A 65 -40.61 53.18 -47.72
N LEU A 66 -39.61 53.78 -48.36
CA LEU A 66 -38.30 53.16 -48.54
C LEU A 66 -37.51 53.09 -47.22
N SER A 67 -37.57 54.16 -46.41
CA SER A 67 -36.97 54.19 -45.07
C SER A 67 -37.60 53.15 -44.14
N VAL A 68 -38.94 53.07 -44.11
CA VAL A 68 -39.66 52.07 -43.30
C VAL A 68 -39.31 50.64 -43.77
N SER A 69 -39.21 50.41 -45.08
CA SER A 69 -38.81 49.12 -45.63
C SER A 69 -37.38 48.75 -45.23
N PHE A 70 -36.47 49.72 -45.23
CA PHE A 70 -35.08 49.53 -44.82
C PHE A 70 -34.96 49.23 -43.32
N ILE A 71 -35.68 49.98 -42.49
CA ILE A 71 -35.77 49.73 -41.04
C ILE A 71 -36.33 48.34 -40.79
N TYR A 72 -37.41 47.94 -41.46
CA TYR A 72 -37.98 46.61 -41.32
C TYR A 72 -36.96 45.50 -41.68
N LEU A 73 -36.22 45.67 -42.78
CA LEU A 73 -35.28 44.67 -43.26
C LEU A 73 -34.10 44.47 -42.30
N ILE A 74 -33.68 45.52 -41.59
CA ILE A 74 -32.56 45.46 -40.63
C ILE A 74 -33.03 45.12 -39.21
N PHE A 75 -34.11 45.73 -38.77
CA PHE A 75 -34.57 45.61 -37.39
C PHE A 75 -35.14 44.22 -37.08
N LEU A 76 -35.82 43.59 -38.04
CA LEU A 76 -36.41 42.26 -37.83
C LEU A 76 -35.35 41.17 -37.61
N PRO A 77 -34.26 41.06 -38.40
CA PRO A 77 -33.15 40.16 -38.11
C PRO A 77 -32.47 40.43 -36.76
N ILE A 78 -32.28 41.70 -36.38
CA ILE A 78 -31.67 42.06 -35.09
C ILE A 78 -32.55 41.59 -33.94
N LEU A 79 -33.87 41.77 -34.04
CA LEU A 79 -34.81 41.34 -33.03
C LEU A 79 -34.87 39.81 -32.91
N ASN A 80 -34.79 39.10 -34.03
CA ASN A 80 -34.68 37.64 -34.04
C ASN A 80 -33.38 37.16 -33.37
N LEU A 81 -32.24 37.80 -33.67
CA LEU A 81 -30.96 37.46 -33.05
C LEU A 81 -30.97 37.74 -31.54
N ALA A 82 -31.57 38.85 -31.12
CA ALA A 82 -31.74 39.17 -29.71
C ALA A 82 -32.63 38.12 -29.00
N TYR A 83 -33.70 37.67 -29.66
CA TYR A 83 -34.55 36.60 -29.15
C TYR A 83 -33.79 35.28 -29.00
N GLU A 84 -33.04 34.86 -30.02
CA GLU A 84 -32.22 33.65 -29.98
C GLU A 84 -31.18 33.72 -28.86
N TYR A 85 -30.48 34.85 -28.72
CA TYR A 85 -29.48 35.05 -27.67
C TYR A 85 -30.07 34.91 -26.26
N VAL A 86 -31.26 35.47 -26.02
CA VAL A 86 -31.94 35.38 -24.73
C VAL A 86 -32.47 33.97 -24.48
N SER A 87 -33.08 33.36 -25.49
CA SER A 87 -33.62 32.01 -25.43
C SER A 87 -32.53 30.98 -25.15
N ASP A 88 -31.44 31.02 -25.91
CA ASP A 88 -30.36 30.03 -25.81
C ASP A 88 -29.45 30.29 -24.62
N GLY A 89 -29.10 31.56 -24.35
CA GLY A 89 -28.19 31.93 -23.27
C GLY A 89 -28.77 31.72 -21.88
N VAL A 90 -30.05 32.07 -21.67
CA VAL A 90 -30.65 32.06 -20.33
C VAL A 90 -31.55 30.85 -20.13
N ILE A 91 -32.54 30.66 -21.02
CA ILE A 91 -33.60 29.66 -20.80
C ILE A 91 -33.07 28.25 -21.05
N ASN A 92 -32.41 28.01 -22.17
CA ASN A 92 -31.85 26.69 -22.49
C ASN A 92 -30.71 26.31 -21.55
N SER A 93 -29.80 27.25 -21.22
CA SER A 93 -28.71 26.98 -20.26
C SER A 93 -29.22 26.54 -18.87
N ILE A 94 -30.26 27.18 -18.33
CA ILE A 94 -30.85 26.78 -17.05
C ILE A 94 -31.54 25.41 -17.17
N ARG A 95 -32.29 25.20 -18.26
CA ARG A 95 -33.00 23.94 -18.51
C ARG A 95 -32.03 22.78 -18.67
N ASP A 96 -30.93 22.97 -19.38
CA ASP A 96 -29.94 21.93 -19.66
C ASP A 96 -29.12 21.59 -18.42
N LYS A 97 -28.82 22.56 -17.56
CA LYS A 97 -28.23 22.29 -16.23
C LYS A 97 -29.14 21.43 -15.37
N ASN A 98 -30.43 21.75 -15.32
CA ASN A 98 -31.40 20.97 -14.55
C ASN A 98 -31.61 19.56 -15.12
N LYS A 99 -31.66 19.43 -16.46
CA LYS A 99 -31.72 18.13 -17.13
C LYS A 99 -30.48 17.28 -16.83
N ASN A 100 -29.28 17.86 -16.98
CA ASN A 100 -28.03 17.16 -16.69
C ASN A 100 -27.94 16.70 -15.24
N ALA A 101 -28.35 17.54 -14.28
CA ALA A 101 -28.37 17.16 -12.86
C ALA A 101 -29.35 16.00 -12.60
N ASN A 102 -30.54 16.05 -13.20
CA ASN A 102 -31.53 14.99 -13.08
C ASN A 102 -31.10 13.67 -13.76
N ASP A 103 -30.48 13.77 -14.93
CA ASP A 103 -29.94 12.62 -15.66
C ASP A 103 -28.78 11.97 -14.89
N ALA A 104 -27.87 12.77 -14.31
CA ALA A 104 -26.82 12.27 -13.44
C ALA A 104 -27.39 11.51 -12.23
N ALA A 105 -28.41 12.08 -11.56
CA ALA A 105 -29.07 11.42 -10.44
C ALA A 105 -29.77 10.11 -10.88
N ARG A 106 -30.39 10.09 -12.07
CA ARG A 106 -31.01 8.89 -12.64
C ARG A 106 -29.98 7.79 -12.93
N PHE A 107 -28.87 8.13 -13.58
CA PHE A 107 -27.81 7.17 -13.87
C PHE A 107 -27.15 6.65 -12.60
N PHE A 108 -26.99 7.47 -11.57
CA PHE A 108 -26.50 7.03 -10.28
C PHE A 108 -27.42 5.96 -9.65
N ARG A 109 -28.74 6.18 -9.67
CA ARG A 109 -29.74 5.21 -9.17
C ARG A 109 -29.76 3.92 -9.98
N LEU A 110 -29.62 4.02 -11.31
CA LEU A 110 -29.52 2.84 -12.17
C LEU A 110 -28.25 2.05 -11.87
N LYS A 111 -27.10 2.73 -11.71
CA LYS A 111 -25.84 2.10 -11.34
C LYS A 111 -25.95 1.38 -10.00
N SER A 112 -26.52 2.02 -8.97
CA SER A 112 -26.69 1.38 -7.66
C SER A 112 -27.62 0.17 -7.72
N THR A 113 -28.71 0.26 -8.48
CA THR A 113 -29.66 -0.86 -8.66
C THR A 113 -29.03 -2.02 -9.42
N VAL A 114 -28.29 -1.73 -10.50
CA VAL A 114 -27.57 -2.75 -11.28
C VAL A 114 -26.46 -3.38 -10.45
N ALA A 115 -25.70 -2.59 -9.68
CA ALA A 115 -24.68 -3.11 -8.77
C ALA A 115 -25.31 -4.06 -7.73
N ALA A 116 -26.40 -3.65 -7.08
CA ALA A 116 -27.12 -4.52 -6.15
C ALA A 116 -27.67 -5.78 -6.83
N LYS A 117 -28.13 -5.68 -8.09
CA LYS A 117 -28.60 -6.84 -8.86
C LYS A 117 -27.46 -7.80 -9.22
N VAL A 118 -26.29 -7.28 -9.59
CA VAL A 118 -25.10 -8.08 -9.89
C VAL A 118 -24.56 -8.72 -8.62
N GLU A 119 -24.53 -7.99 -7.50
CA GLU A 119 -24.15 -8.53 -6.19
C GLU A 119 -25.11 -9.62 -5.69
N ALA A 120 -26.39 -9.51 -6.03
CA ALA A 120 -27.39 -10.54 -5.74
C ALA A 120 -27.40 -11.69 -6.74
N ASP A 121 -26.66 -11.59 -7.86
CA ASP A 121 -26.61 -12.63 -8.88
C ASP A 121 -25.80 -13.83 -8.40
N GLU A 122 -26.33 -15.02 -8.63
CA GLU A 122 -25.74 -16.28 -8.17
C GLU A 122 -24.37 -16.52 -8.83
N GLU A 123 -24.22 -16.14 -10.11
CA GLU A 123 -22.97 -16.29 -10.83
C GLU A 123 -21.85 -15.40 -10.27
N PHE A 124 -22.16 -14.17 -9.88
CA PHE A 124 -21.21 -13.27 -9.25
C PHE A 124 -20.77 -13.81 -7.88
N ILE A 125 -21.73 -14.26 -7.07
CA ILE A 125 -21.45 -14.88 -5.77
C ILE A 125 -20.61 -16.15 -5.94
N ARG A 126 -20.92 -16.99 -6.94
CA ARG A 126 -20.15 -18.20 -7.25
C ARG A 126 -18.70 -17.85 -7.59
N LYS A 127 -18.47 -16.88 -8.46
CA LYS A 127 -17.13 -16.43 -8.85
C LYS A 127 -16.35 -15.84 -7.65
N LEU A 128 -17.02 -15.05 -6.81
CA LEU A 128 -16.39 -14.48 -5.62
C LEU A 128 -15.98 -15.57 -4.62
N LYS A 129 -16.84 -16.57 -4.42
CA LYS A 129 -16.50 -17.75 -3.60
C LYS A 129 -15.37 -18.56 -4.21
N GLU A 130 -15.35 -18.74 -5.52
CA GLU A 130 -14.29 -19.47 -6.23
C GLU A 130 -12.93 -18.77 -6.06
N GLN A 131 -12.87 -17.44 -6.22
CA GLN A 131 -11.66 -16.66 -5.92
C GLN A 131 -11.24 -16.74 -4.46
N GLN A 132 -12.18 -16.75 -3.52
CA GLN A 132 -11.88 -16.94 -2.10
C GLN A 132 -11.34 -18.34 -1.81
N ILE A 133 -11.88 -19.38 -2.46
CA ILE A 133 -11.41 -20.76 -2.34
C ILE A 133 -10.00 -20.89 -2.92
N GLU A 134 -9.74 -20.33 -4.10
CA GLU A 134 -8.42 -20.31 -4.72
C GLU A 134 -7.39 -19.61 -3.83
N GLY A 135 -7.69 -18.41 -3.35
CA GLY A 135 -6.82 -17.68 -2.43
C GLY A 135 -6.58 -18.44 -1.12
N TRP A 136 -7.62 -19.06 -0.56
CA TRP A 136 -7.49 -19.90 0.63
C TRP A 136 -6.60 -21.13 0.39
N LEU A 137 -6.73 -21.79 -0.77
CA LEU A 137 -5.88 -22.93 -1.14
C LEU A 137 -4.42 -22.53 -1.29
N GLU A 138 -4.14 -21.39 -1.93
CA GLU A 138 -2.78 -20.85 -2.03
C GLU A 138 -2.19 -20.52 -0.66
N GLU A 139 -2.96 -19.87 0.21
CA GLU A 139 -2.54 -19.59 1.58
C GLU A 139 -2.29 -20.86 2.39
N GLN A 140 -3.17 -21.87 2.29
CA GLN A 140 -2.98 -23.16 2.96
C GLN A 140 -1.72 -23.86 2.46
N SER A 141 -1.48 -23.85 1.15
CA SER A 141 -0.27 -24.41 0.55
C SER A 141 0.99 -23.70 1.07
N LYS A 142 0.96 -22.37 1.14
CA LYS A 142 2.08 -21.57 1.69
C LYS A 142 2.31 -21.86 3.17
N ARG A 143 1.25 -21.84 4.00
CA ARG A 143 1.33 -22.18 5.43
C ARG A 143 1.86 -23.59 5.65
N ASN A 144 1.40 -24.56 4.86
CA ASN A 144 1.85 -25.95 4.98
C ASN A 144 3.33 -26.10 4.60
N ARG A 145 3.81 -25.39 3.57
CA ARG A 145 5.24 -25.34 3.23
C ARG A 145 6.07 -24.73 4.35
N GLU A 146 5.64 -23.60 4.91
CA GLU A 146 6.31 -22.95 6.04
C GLU A 146 6.34 -23.88 7.27
N PHE A 147 5.24 -24.57 7.56
CA PHE A 147 5.15 -25.54 8.65
C PHE A 147 6.10 -26.73 8.44
N LEU A 148 6.18 -27.28 7.23
CA LEU A 148 7.11 -28.36 6.90
C LEU A 148 8.57 -27.92 7.07
N GLN A 149 8.94 -26.74 6.56
CA GLN A 149 10.28 -26.18 6.74
C GLN A 149 10.62 -25.93 8.20
N LEU A 150 9.65 -25.44 8.99
CA LEU A 150 9.84 -25.24 10.42
C LEU A 150 10.05 -26.57 11.14
N LYS A 151 9.26 -27.60 10.82
CA LYS A 151 9.41 -28.95 11.37
C LYS A 151 10.76 -29.56 11.03
N GLU A 152 11.24 -29.37 9.80
CA GLU A 152 12.56 -29.82 9.37
C GLU A 152 13.68 -29.13 10.18
N ARG A 153 13.61 -27.81 10.36
CA ARG A 153 14.56 -27.05 11.19
C ARG A 153 14.55 -27.50 12.65
N TYR A 154 13.36 -27.76 13.22
CA TYR A 154 13.26 -28.30 14.58
C TYR A 154 13.87 -29.70 14.68
N SER A 155 13.59 -30.57 13.71
CA SER A 155 14.18 -31.92 13.67
C SER A 155 15.70 -31.86 13.57
N SER A 156 16.25 -30.97 12.74
CA SER A 156 17.70 -30.79 12.63
C SER A 156 18.31 -30.23 13.92
N LEU A 157 17.61 -29.30 14.58
CA LEU A 157 18.08 -28.72 15.84
C LEU A 157 18.07 -29.75 16.98
N ILE A 158 17.05 -30.59 17.06
CA ILE A 158 16.98 -31.70 18.02
C ILE A 158 18.11 -32.71 17.77
N ALA A 159 18.39 -33.04 16.50
CA ALA A 159 19.51 -33.92 16.16
C ALA A 159 20.86 -33.32 16.60
N GLN A 160 21.09 -32.03 16.34
CA GLN A 160 22.30 -31.33 16.80
C GLN A 160 22.41 -31.26 18.33
N LEU A 161 21.29 -31.05 19.04
CA LEU A 161 21.27 -31.06 20.50
C LEU A 161 21.62 -32.44 21.06
N ASN A 162 21.05 -33.51 20.51
CA ASN A 162 21.37 -34.87 20.92
C ASN A 162 22.85 -35.21 20.64
N GLU A 163 23.40 -34.80 19.50
CA GLU A 163 24.82 -34.98 19.21
C GLU A 163 25.71 -34.23 20.22
N LYS A 164 25.35 -32.98 20.55
CA LYS A 164 26.07 -32.19 21.57
C LYS A 164 25.95 -32.80 22.96
N GLU A 165 24.78 -33.31 23.32
CA GLU A 165 24.57 -34.00 24.59
C GLU A 165 25.45 -35.26 24.67
N GLN A 166 25.50 -36.06 23.60
CA GLN A 166 26.40 -37.21 23.53
C GLN A 166 27.88 -36.82 23.66
N GLN A 167 28.32 -35.76 22.95
CA GLN A 167 29.67 -35.23 23.07
C GLN A 167 30.00 -34.82 24.51
N LEU A 168 29.08 -34.12 25.19
CA LEU A 168 29.25 -33.71 26.58
C LEU A 168 29.27 -34.89 27.55
N VAL A 169 28.46 -35.92 27.33
CA VAL A 169 28.47 -37.15 28.14
C VAL A 169 29.81 -37.86 28.01
N VAL A 170 30.34 -37.99 26.79
CA VAL A 170 31.67 -38.59 26.55
C VAL A 170 32.75 -37.77 27.25
N GLN A 171 32.80 -36.45 27.04
CA GLN A 171 33.77 -35.57 27.72
C GLN A 171 33.67 -35.64 29.24
N ARG A 172 32.45 -35.71 29.80
CA ARG A 172 32.24 -35.86 31.24
C ARG A 172 32.77 -37.20 31.76
N SER A 173 32.63 -38.26 30.98
CA SER A 173 33.16 -39.59 31.33
C SER A 173 34.69 -39.60 31.32
N GLU A 174 35.31 -38.95 30.33
CA GLU A 174 36.76 -38.77 30.23
C GLU A 174 37.29 -37.98 31.44
N TRP A 175 36.73 -36.80 31.71
CA TRP A 175 37.12 -36.01 32.89
C TRP A 175 36.92 -36.74 34.21
N SER A 176 35.86 -37.55 34.33
CA SER A 176 35.65 -38.38 35.52
C SER A 176 36.72 -39.47 35.66
N SER A 177 37.14 -40.08 34.56
CA SER A 177 38.23 -41.06 34.53
C SER A 177 39.56 -40.41 34.93
N ASP A 178 39.88 -39.26 34.33
CA ASP A 178 41.10 -38.50 34.64
C ASP A 178 41.16 -38.10 36.12
N ILE A 179 40.03 -37.64 36.68
CA ILE A 179 39.91 -37.32 38.11
C ILE A 179 40.16 -38.56 38.97
N GLN A 180 39.61 -39.72 38.59
CA GLN A 180 39.85 -40.96 39.32
C GLN A 180 41.31 -41.40 39.24
N GLU A 181 41.94 -41.30 38.07
CA GLU A 181 43.36 -41.63 37.89
C GLU A 181 44.26 -40.70 38.71
N LEU A 182 44.01 -39.39 38.66
CA LEU A 182 44.73 -38.42 39.48
C LEU A 182 44.54 -38.66 40.97
N LYS A 183 43.31 -38.98 41.40
CA LYS A 183 43.02 -39.33 42.80
C LYS A 183 43.78 -40.58 43.23
N ASN A 184 43.85 -41.61 42.39
CA ASN A 184 44.62 -42.81 42.66
C ASN A 184 46.12 -42.50 42.73
N LYS A 185 46.66 -41.67 41.83
CA LYS A 185 48.06 -41.22 41.85
C LYS A 185 48.40 -40.41 43.10
N ILE A 186 47.49 -39.58 43.59
CA ILE A 186 47.66 -38.85 44.85
C ILE A 186 47.67 -39.83 46.01
N ASN A 187 46.68 -40.73 46.07
CA ASN A 187 46.60 -41.72 47.14
C ASN A 187 47.82 -42.65 47.20
N THR A 188 48.37 -43.10 46.06
CA THR A 188 49.60 -43.90 46.05
C THR A 188 50.81 -43.09 46.50
N LYS A 189 50.90 -41.81 46.13
CA LYS A 189 51.94 -40.91 46.65
C LYS A 189 51.83 -40.70 48.16
N ASP A 190 50.62 -40.52 48.68
CA ASP A 190 50.37 -40.37 50.12
C ASP A 190 50.70 -41.65 50.89
N ILE A 191 50.31 -42.82 50.38
CA ILE A 191 50.69 -44.13 50.96
C ILE A 191 52.20 -44.32 50.94
N ASN A 192 52.85 -43.99 49.82
CA ASN A 192 54.31 -44.08 49.71
C ASN A 192 55.01 -43.12 50.69
N ALA A 193 54.53 -41.88 50.82
CA ALA A 193 55.04 -40.93 51.80
C ALA A 193 54.84 -41.41 53.24
N ALA A 194 53.66 -41.93 53.58
CA ALA A 194 53.36 -42.49 54.89
C ALA A 194 54.26 -43.72 55.20
N SER A 195 54.40 -44.66 54.27
CA SER A 195 55.27 -45.84 54.45
C SER A 195 56.75 -45.46 54.63
N LYS A 196 57.20 -44.40 53.93
CA LYS A 196 58.52 -43.80 54.10
C LYS A 196 58.66 -43.19 55.50
N LEU A 197 57.71 -42.40 55.96
CA LEU A 197 57.71 -41.85 57.33
C LEU A 197 57.73 -42.95 58.40
N THR A 198 56.88 -43.96 58.30
CA THR A 198 56.85 -45.09 59.26
C THR A 198 58.16 -45.86 59.27
N TYR A 199 58.79 -46.07 58.11
CA TYR A 199 60.11 -46.69 58.06
C TYR A 199 61.18 -45.81 58.70
N LEU A 200 61.15 -44.49 58.50
CA LEU A 200 62.07 -43.57 59.19
C LEU A 200 61.86 -43.59 60.70
N GLU A 201 60.61 -43.55 61.19
CA GLU A 201 60.29 -43.65 62.61
C GLU A 201 60.78 -44.97 63.21
N SER A 202 60.57 -46.10 62.53
CA SER A 202 61.07 -47.41 62.96
C SER A 202 62.60 -47.44 63.01
N SER A 203 63.26 -46.98 61.96
CA SER A 203 64.72 -46.94 61.90
C SER A 203 65.31 -45.98 62.94
N LEU A 204 64.66 -44.84 63.20
CA LEU A 204 65.05 -43.91 64.27
C LEU A 204 64.90 -44.53 65.65
N GLY A 205 63.78 -45.22 65.92
CA GLY A 205 63.58 -45.91 67.20
C GLY A 205 64.56 -47.08 67.41
N GLU A 206 64.97 -47.77 66.33
CA GLU A 206 66.03 -48.76 66.40
C GLU A 206 67.41 -48.13 66.62
N MET A 207 67.72 -47.01 65.98
CA MET A 207 68.94 -46.25 66.23
C MET A 207 69.00 -45.69 67.65
N GLU A 208 67.87 -45.21 68.19
CA GLU A 208 67.75 -44.76 69.58
C GLU A 208 68.05 -45.90 70.56
N LYS A 209 67.51 -47.10 70.32
CA LYS A 209 67.86 -48.29 71.14
C LYS A 209 69.33 -48.66 71.06
N ILE A 210 69.96 -48.57 69.89
CA ILE A 210 71.39 -48.84 69.75
C ILE A 210 72.20 -47.75 70.48
N LEU A 211 71.81 -46.48 70.38
CA LEU A 211 72.42 -45.38 71.13
C LEU A 211 72.29 -45.57 72.65
N ASP A 212 71.12 -45.96 73.15
CA ASP A 212 70.91 -46.29 74.57
C ASP A 212 71.78 -47.48 75.02
N SER A 213 72.09 -48.42 74.12
CA SER A 213 73.00 -49.54 74.42
C SER A 213 74.49 -49.19 74.38
N ILE A 214 74.87 -48.06 73.77
CA ILE A 214 76.26 -47.59 73.67
C ILE A 214 76.79 -47.03 75.00
N ASP A 215 75.92 -46.74 75.97
CA ASP A 215 76.34 -46.32 77.33
C ASP A 215 77.04 -47.45 78.14
N GLY A 216 77.19 -48.65 77.57
CA GLY A 216 77.95 -49.77 78.15
C GLY A 216 78.92 -50.42 77.15
N GLU A 217 80.19 -49.98 77.15
CA GLU A 217 81.40 -50.63 76.59
C GLU A 217 81.23 -51.65 75.42
N LEU A 218 81.28 -51.19 74.15
CA LEU A 218 81.82 -51.91 72.94
C LEU A 218 81.71 -51.04 71.66
N PHE A 219 82.73 -50.25 71.32
CA PHE A 219 82.60 -49.17 70.31
C PHE A 219 82.72 -49.57 68.82
N GLU A 220 83.28 -50.73 68.46
CA GLU A 220 83.66 -51.00 67.05
C GLU A 220 82.63 -51.83 66.25
N HIS A 221 81.87 -52.70 66.92
CA HIS A 221 80.83 -53.49 66.27
C HIS A 221 79.57 -52.64 66.00
N ASP A 222 79.17 -51.84 66.97
CA ASP A 222 77.88 -51.12 66.95
C ASP A 222 77.92 -49.90 66.02
N THR A 223 79.10 -49.27 65.87
CA THR A 223 79.32 -48.20 64.88
C THR A 223 79.24 -48.70 63.44
N LYS A 224 79.63 -49.97 63.19
CA LYS A 224 79.50 -50.60 61.87
C LYS A 224 78.05 -50.98 61.56
N GLU A 225 77.29 -51.39 62.58
CA GLU A 225 75.86 -51.72 62.46
C GLU A 225 75.02 -50.46 62.16
N ILE A 226 75.27 -49.36 62.87
CA ILE A 226 74.64 -48.06 62.57
C ILE A 226 74.96 -47.62 61.14
N ARG A 227 76.23 -47.74 60.71
CA ARG A 227 76.64 -47.34 59.35
C ARG A 227 75.98 -48.18 58.25
N SER A 228 75.78 -49.48 58.51
CA SER A 228 75.04 -50.37 57.61
C SER A 228 73.58 -49.95 57.47
N LYS A 229 72.90 -49.60 58.58
CA LYS A 229 71.50 -49.16 58.55
C LYS A 229 71.33 -47.79 57.90
N ILE A 230 72.27 -46.87 58.08
CA ILE A 230 72.27 -45.59 57.35
C ILE A 230 72.36 -45.81 55.83
N SER A 231 73.18 -46.77 55.38
CA SER A 231 73.27 -47.14 53.96
C SER A 231 71.95 -47.73 53.43
N GLU A 232 71.27 -48.55 54.23
CA GLU A 232 69.98 -49.15 53.87
C GLU A 232 68.86 -48.09 53.74
N ILE A 233 68.84 -47.10 54.65
CA ILE A 233 67.92 -45.96 54.56
C ILE A 233 68.21 -45.11 53.32
N LYS A 234 69.49 -44.81 53.02
CA LYS A 234 69.87 -44.06 51.82
C LYS A 234 69.39 -44.75 50.54
N SER A 235 69.58 -46.07 50.44
CA SER A 235 69.13 -46.88 49.30
C SER A 235 67.61 -46.88 49.13
N LYS A 236 66.84 -46.97 50.22
CA LYS A 236 65.36 -47.04 50.15
C LYS A 236 64.68 -45.71 49.80
N PHE A 237 65.38 -44.59 50.01
CA PHE A 237 64.88 -43.24 49.73
C PHE A 237 65.43 -42.64 48.44
N ASP A 238 66.27 -43.37 47.70
CA ASP A 238 67.04 -42.84 46.56
C ASP A 238 67.80 -41.56 46.93
N ILE A 239 68.36 -41.51 48.14
CA ILE A 239 69.22 -40.39 48.56
C ILE A 239 70.61 -40.67 47.98
N ILE A 240 70.89 -40.05 46.84
CA ILE A 240 72.22 -39.99 46.22
C ILE A 240 73.19 -39.38 47.25
N ASP A 241 74.36 -40.00 47.44
CA ASP A 241 75.36 -39.56 48.42
C ASP A 241 75.71 -38.07 48.23
N TRP A 242 75.33 -37.25 49.21
CA TRP A 242 75.76 -35.85 49.31
C TRP A 242 77.23 -35.71 49.78
N ASP A 243 77.98 -36.82 49.90
CA ASP A 243 79.34 -36.86 50.44
C ASP A 243 80.45 -36.76 49.36
N GLU A 244 80.12 -36.65 48.07
CA GLU A 244 81.14 -36.49 47.02
C GLU A 244 81.44 -35.05 46.56
N ASP A 245 80.77 -34.01 47.07
CA ASP A 245 81.08 -32.61 46.71
C ASP A 245 80.90 -31.61 47.86
N ILE A 246 81.64 -31.78 48.96
CA ILE A 246 81.98 -30.64 49.85
C ILE A 246 83.42 -30.24 49.53
N PRO A 247 83.65 -29.24 48.65
CA PRO A 247 84.96 -28.64 48.52
C PRO A 247 85.19 -27.74 49.74
N PHE A 248 86.18 -28.08 50.56
CA PHE A 248 86.94 -27.06 51.29
C PHE A 248 87.74 -26.23 50.28
#